data_AF-A0A1Y6BEY8-F1
#
_entry.id   AF-A0A1Y6BEY8-F1
#
_cell.length_a   1.000
_cell.length_b   1.000
_cell.length_c   1.000
_cell.angle_alpha   90.00
_cell.angle_beta   90.00
_cell.angle_gamma   90.00
#
_symmetry.space_group_name_H-M   'P 1'
#
loop_
_entity.id
_entity.type
_entity.pdbx_description
1 polymer ?
#
loop_
_entity_poly.entity_id
_entity_poly.type
_entity_poly.pdbx_seq_one_letter_code
_entity_poly.pdbx_strand_id
1 'polypeptide(L)'
;MKENNKRLVTEARLEHAIERLVEGKPERTKPDGKISLKRINDEAGLSSGSIYYYKDFVVRARAVISEIKSKTNTNNYSVSKSDIAKLRAERDKQKQLKERYREQRDNIKRFADGVIQENAKLHFSLHEALIAIEQLEKELSATKITKISERQK
;
A
#
# COMPACT_ATOMS: atom_id res chain seq x y z
N MET A 1 -44.23 -36.06 -11.22
CA MET A 1 -44.80 -35.21 -10.14
C MET A 1 -43.83 -34.82 -9.02
N LYS A 2 -42.81 -35.62 -8.68
CA LYS A 2 -41.89 -35.31 -7.55
C LYS A 2 -40.97 -34.08 -7.79
N GLU A 3 -40.64 -33.78 -9.04
CA GLU A 3 -39.66 -32.73 -9.37
C GLU A 3 -40.21 -31.30 -9.28
N ASN A 4 -41.47 -31.09 -9.68
CA ASN A 4 -42.14 -29.79 -9.57
C ASN A 4 -42.33 -29.38 -8.10
N ASN A 5 -42.66 -30.32 -7.23
CA ASN A 5 -42.85 -30.03 -5.80
C ASN A 5 -41.54 -29.58 -5.13
N LYS A 6 -40.40 -30.18 -5.51
CA LYS A 6 -39.08 -29.81 -4.98
C LYS A 6 -38.64 -28.41 -5.42
N ARG A 7 -38.97 -28.01 -6.66
CA ARG A 7 -38.72 -26.64 -7.16
C ARG A 7 -39.53 -25.60 -6.41
N LEU A 8 -40.83 -25.86 -6.20
CA LEU A 8 -41.71 -24.95 -5.45
C LEU A 8 -41.25 -24.74 -4.01
N VAL A 9 -40.84 -25.81 -3.32
CA VAL A 9 -40.29 -25.71 -1.95
C VAL A 9 -39.00 -24.88 -1.92
N THR A 10 -38.17 -24.97 -2.96
CA THR A 10 -36.91 -24.22 -3.04
C THR A 10 -37.14 -22.75 -3.34
N GLU A 11 -38.12 -22.44 -4.20
CA GLU A 11 -38.53 -21.06 -4.49
C GLU A 11 -39.13 -20.38 -3.26
N ALA A 12 -39.98 -21.09 -2.49
CA ALA A 12 -40.51 -20.58 -1.23
C ALA A 12 -39.40 -20.27 -0.20
N ARG A 13 -38.35 -21.09 -0.15
CA ARG A 13 -37.18 -20.82 0.72
C ARG A 13 -36.41 -19.57 0.30
N LEU A 14 -36.30 -19.32 -0.99
CA LEU A 14 -35.65 -18.14 -1.55
C LEU A 14 -36.47 -16.87 -1.25
N GLU A 15 -37.80 -16.95 -1.32
CA GLU A 15 -38.69 -15.84 -0.97
C GLU A 15 -38.61 -15.54 0.54
N HIS A 16 -38.70 -16.53 1.41
CA HIS A 16 -38.53 -16.27 2.86
C HIS A 16 -37.12 -15.76 3.21
N ALA A 17 -36.09 -16.17 2.46
CA ALA A 17 -34.74 -15.64 2.66
C ALA A 17 -34.65 -14.16 2.27
N ILE A 18 -35.35 -13.71 1.22
CA ILE A 18 -35.37 -12.30 0.86
C ILE A 18 -36.12 -11.49 1.91
N GLU A 19 -37.28 -11.95 2.37
CA GLU A 19 -38.09 -11.30 3.41
C GLU A 19 -37.28 -11.08 4.70
N ARG A 20 -36.63 -12.14 5.22
CA ARG A 20 -35.78 -12.04 6.42
C ARG A 20 -34.65 -11.03 6.27
N LEU A 21 -34.04 -10.96 5.09
CA LEU A 21 -32.97 -10.01 4.79
C LEU A 21 -33.48 -8.57 4.71
N VAL A 22 -34.70 -8.36 4.22
CA VAL A 22 -35.36 -7.05 4.17
C VAL A 22 -35.77 -6.60 5.58
N GLU A 23 -36.28 -7.50 6.40
CA GLU A 23 -36.64 -7.23 7.81
C GLU A 23 -35.42 -7.07 8.74
N GLY A 24 -34.20 -7.38 8.25
CA GLY A 24 -32.97 -7.27 9.02
C GLY A 24 -32.78 -8.37 10.07
N LYS A 25 -33.49 -9.51 9.94
CA LYS A 25 -33.38 -10.68 10.82
C LYS A 25 -32.83 -11.89 10.07
N PRO A 26 -31.57 -11.85 9.57
CA PRO A 26 -30.97 -13.02 8.93
C PRO A 26 -30.71 -14.12 9.95
N GLU A 27 -30.93 -15.37 9.55
CA GLU A 27 -30.77 -16.56 10.38
C GLU A 27 -29.43 -17.24 10.12
N ARG A 28 -28.97 -17.23 8.86
CA ARG A 28 -27.74 -17.92 8.43
C ARG A 28 -26.60 -16.98 8.05
N THR A 29 -26.91 -15.73 7.73
CA THR A 29 -25.92 -14.71 7.35
C THR A 29 -25.79 -13.64 8.42
N LYS A 30 -24.70 -12.86 8.39
CA LYS A 30 -24.47 -11.78 9.38
C LYS A 30 -25.53 -10.67 9.27
N PRO A 31 -25.83 -9.92 10.35
CA PRO A 31 -26.76 -8.79 10.30
C PRO A 31 -26.06 -7.49 9.85
N ASP A 32 -25.53 -7.44 8.61
CA ASP A 32 -24.82 -6.25 8.08
C ASP A 32 -25.73 -5.32 7.25
N GLY A 33 -27.01 -5.62 7.10
CA GLY A 33 -27.98 -4.85 6.30
C GLY A 33 -27.76 -4.84 4.78
N LYS A 34 -26.66 -5.45 4.27
CA LYS A 34 -26.37 -5.50 2.83
C LYS A 34 -27.07 -6.68 2.18
N ILE A 35 -27.89 -6.45 1.16
CA ILE A 35 -28.61 -7.51 0.43
C ILE A 35 -27.97 -7.74 -0.95
N SER A 36 -27.70 -8.99 -1.29
CA SER A 36 -27.15 -9.40 -2.60
C SER A 36 -27.68 -10.78 -3.00
N LEU A 37 -27.65 -11.13 -4.30
CA LEU A 37 -28.10 -12.44 -4.78
C LEU A 37 -27.34 -13.59 -4.09
N LYS A 38 -26.03 -13.42 -3.90
CA LYS A 38 -25.20 -14.39 -3.16
C LYS A 38 -25.70 -14.54 -1.73
N ARG A 39 -25.97 -13.42 -1.05
CA ARG A 39 -26.44 -13.45 0.34
C ARG A 39 -27.81 -14.10 0.48
N ILE A 40 -28.73 -13.84 -0.46
CA ILE A 40 -30.05 -14.50 -0.50
C ILE A 40 -29.88 -16.01 -0.68
N ASN A 41 -28.95 -16.45 -1.55
CA ASN A 41 -28.66 -17.87 -1.76
C ASN A 41 -28.08 -18.54 -0.49
N ASP A 42 -27.14 -17.87 0.18
CA ASP A 42 -26.51 -18.36 1.40
C ASP A 42 -27.53 -18.41 2.57
N GLU A 43 -28.43 -17.42 2.64
CA GLU A 43 -29.51 -17.36 3.62
C GLU A 43 -30.58 -18.44 3.38
N ALA A 44 -30.87 -18.77 2.11
CA ALA A 44 -31.73 -19.89 1.75
C ALA A 44 -31.07 -21.27 2.01
N GLY A 45 -29.75 -21.30 2.26
CA GLY A 45 -28.97 -22.52 2.51
C GLY A 45 -28.81 -23.39 1.27
N LEU A 46 -28.68 -22.76 0.11
CA LEU A 46 -28.46 -23.45 -1.16
C LEU A 46 -26.98 -23.50 -1.53
N SER A 47 -26.59 -24.46 -2.36
CA SER A 47 -25.23 -24.51 -2.92
C SER A 47 -24.92 -23.27 -3.76
N SER A 48 -23.64 -22.98 -3.94
CA SER A 48 -23.19 -21.82 -4.71
C SER A 48 -23.80 -21.80 -6.11
N GLY A 49 -24.46 -20.69 -6.46
CA GLY A 49 -25.02 -20.49 -7.80
C GLY A 49 -26.38 -21.15 -8.05
N SER A 50 -26.95 -21.87 -7.08
CA SER A 50 -28.26 -22.52 -7.25
C SER A 50 -29.41 -21.53 -7.50
N ILE A 51 -29.29 -20.29 -7.02
CA ILE A 51 -30.24 -19.22 -7.28
C ILE A 51 -30.47 -18.94 -8.78
N TYR A 52 -29.46 -19.14 -9.64
CA TYR A 52 -29.55 -18.79 -11.06
C TYR A 52 -30.45 -19.72 -11.88
N TYR A 53 -30.79 -20.90 -11.34
CA TYR A 53 -31.77 -21.79 -11.96
C TYR A 53 -33.21 -21.25 -11.86
N TYR A 54 -33.46 -20.28 -10.97
CA TYR A 54 -34.76 -19.63 -10.77
C TYR A 54 -34.76 -18.23 -11.37
N LYS A 55 -34.85 -18.15 -12.71
CA LYS A 55 -34.70 -16.88 -13.45
C LYS A 55 -35.74 -15.83 -13.04
N ASP A 56 -37.00 -16.24 -12.84
CA ASP A 56 -38.08 -15.33 -12.47
C ASP A 56 -37.86 -14.72 -11.08
N PHE A 57 -37.40 -15.56 -10.14
CA PHE A 57 -37.01 -15.11 -8.80
C PHE A 57 -35.83 -14.12 -8.86
N VAL A 58 -34.82 -14.39 -9.68
CA VAL A 58 -33.65 -13.50 -9.84
C VAL A 58 -34.07 -12.10 -10.31
N VAL A 59 -35.04 -12.01 -11.21
CA VAL A 59 -35.57 -10.71 -11.68
C VAL A 59 -36.25 -9.97 -10.53
N ARG A 60 -37.12 -10.64 -9.77
CA ARG A 60 -37.80 -10.06 -8.59
C ARG A 60 -36.80 -9.61 -7.52
N ALA A 61 -35.84 -10.47 -7.18
CA ALA A 61 -34.81 -10.19 -6.19
C ALA A 61 -33.94 -8.98 -6.57
N ARG A 62 -33.62 -8.82 -7.86
CA ARG A 62 -32.88 -7.64 -8.35
C ARG A 62 -33.68 -6.35 -8.19
N ALA A 63 -34.99 -6.38 -8.43
CA ALA A 63 -35.87 -5.21 -8.24
C ALA A 63 -35.88 -4.78 -6.76
N VAL A 64 -36.08 -5.73 -5.84
CA VAL A 64 -36.06 -5.48 -4.38
C VAL A 64 -34.70 -4.93 -3.93
N ILE A 65 -33.59 -5.52 -4.39
CA ILE A 65 -32.25 -5.03 -4.06
C ILE A 65 -32.04 -3.60 -4.56
N SER A 66 -32.54 -3.28 -5.75
CA SER A 66 -32.42 -1.93 -6.33
C SER A 66 -33.21 -0.90 -5.53
N GLU A 67 -34.43 -1.25 -5.12
CA GLU A 67 -35.29 -0.38 -4.30
C GLU A 67 -34.69 -0.12 -2.90
N ILE A 68 -34.06 -1.13 -2.30
CA ILE A 68 -33.41 -0.95 -1.00
C ILE A 68 -32.15 -0.12 -1.14
N LYS A 69 -31.35 -0.36 -2.20
CA LYS A 69 -30.16 0.44 -2.49
C LYS A 69 -30.50 1.92 -2.70
N SER A 70 -31.58 2.22 -3.43
CA SER A 70 -32.02 3.60 -3.63
C SER A 70 -32.47 4.24 -2.31
N LYS A 71 -33.21 3.52 -1.46
CA LYS A 71 -33.60 3.97 -0.10
C LYS A 71 -32.41 4.16 0.84
N THR A 72 -31.35 3.36 0.73
CA THR A 72 -30.13 3.54 1.53
C THR A 72 -29.23 4.66 1.01
N ASN A 73 -29.19 4.91 -0.30
CA ASN A 73 -28.39 6.00 -0.86
C ASN A 73 -28.96 7.39 -0.52
N THR A 74 -30.25 7.49 -0.21
CA THR A 74 -30.87 8.72 0.27
C THR A 74 -30.69 8.93 1.79
N ASN A 75 -30.36 7.88 2.54
CA ASN A 75 -30.09 7.95 3.97
C ASN A 75 -28.57 8.04 4.25
N ASN A 76 -28.08 9.28 4.21
CA ASN A 76 -27.04 9.81 5.10
C ASN A 76 -25.74 9.01 5.24
N TYR A 77 -24.73 9.36 4.43
CA TYR A 77 -23.35 9.36 4.93
C TYR A 77 -23.20 10.47 5.98
N SER A 78 -23.77 10.28 7.18
CA SER A 78 -23.41 11.12 8.33
C SER A 78 -21.99 10.72 8.73
N VAL A 79 -20.98 11.31 8.06
CA VAL A 79 -19.58 11.16 8.49
C VAL A 79 -19.53 11.63 9.93
N SER A 80 -19.31 10.69 10.84
CA SER A 80 -19.24 10.98 12.26
C SER A 80 -18.13 12.01 12.49
N LYS A 81 -18.38 13.00 13.35
CA LYS A 81 -17.36 13.99 13.74
C LYS A 81 -16.08 13.31 14.25
N SER A 82 -16.19 12.10 14.81
CA SER A 82 -15.05 11.26 15.20
C SER A 82 -14.23 10.79 13.99
N ASP A 83 -14.86 10.42 12.89
CA ASP A 83 -14.15 9.92 11.70
C ASP A 83 -13.40 11.06 11.00
N ILE A 84 -13.98 12.26 10.96
CA ILE A 84 -13.29 13.47 10.48
C ILE A 84 -12.09 13.79 11.36
N ALA A 85 -12.21 13.66 12.69
CA ALA A 85 -11.10 13.89 13.61
C ALA A 85 -9.96 12.88 13.41
N LYS A 86 -10.28 11.59 13.21
CA LYS A 86 -9.29 10.55 12.88
C LYS A 86 -8.55 10.85 11.58
N LEU A 87 -9.28 11.24 10.53
CA LEU A 87 -8.67 11.59 9.24
C LEU A 87 -7.73 12.80 9.35
N ARG A 88 -8.11 13.81 10.15
CA ARG A 88 -7.24 14.96 10.41
C ARG A 88 -5.96 14.56 11.15
N ALA A 89 -6.08 13.77 12.21
CA ALA A 89 -4.94 13.29 12.98
C ALA A 89 -3.98 12.45 12.13
N GLU A 90 -4.50 11.59 11.27
CA GLU A 90 -3.68 10.80 10.34
C GLU A 90 -2.96 11.70 9.32
N ARG A 91 -3.66 12.69 8.77
CA ARG A 91 -3.06 13.70 7.88
C ARG A 91 -1.96 14.51 8.57
N ASP A 92 -2.15 14.86 9.85
CA ASP A 92 -1.13 15.53 10.66
C ASP A 92 0.11 14.66 10.85
N LYS A 93 -0.08 13.40 11.23
CA LYS A 93 1.00 12.42 11.41
C LYS A 93 1.80 12.22 10.13
N GLN A 94 1.13 12.05 8.98
CA GLN A 94 1.80 11.88 7.69
C GLN A 94 2.62 13.12 7.30
N LYS A 95 2.10 14.33 7.57
CA LYS A 95 2.84 15.57 7.30
C LYS A 95 4.12 15.64 8.14
N GLN A 96 4.02 15.38 9.44
CA GLN A 96 5.17 15.38 10.35
C GLN A 96 6.22 14.34 9.93
N LEU A 97 5.78 13.14 9.56
CA LEU A 97 6.68 12.08 9.11
C LEU A 97 7.44 12.47 7.83
N LYS A 98 6.74 13.08 6.88
CA LYS A 98 7.34 13.54 5.63
C LYS A 98 8.38 14.65 5.85
N GLU A 99 8.10 15.57 6.77
CA GLU A 99 9.03 16.64 7.14
C GLU A 99 10.30 16.08 7.78
N ARG A 100 10.16 15.18 8.77
CA ARG A 100 11.31 14.49 9.39
C ARG A 100 12.18 13.76 8.37
N TYR A 101 11.58 13.00 7.46
CA TYR A 101 12.38 12.29 6.44
C TYR A 101 13.07 13.22 5.46
N ARG A 102 12.47 14.37 5.14
CA ARG A 102 13.13 15.38 4.30
C ARG A 102 14.34 15.97 5.00
N GLU A 103 14.20 16.34 6.27
CA GLU A 103 15.31 16.85 7.09
C GLU A 103 16.43 15.82 7.21
N GLN A 104 16.11 14.56 7.52
CA GLN A 104 17.10 13.49 7.60
C GLN A 104 17.86 13.30 6.29
N ARG A 105 17.14 13.25 5.16
CA ARG A 105 17.75 13.15 3.83
C ARG A 105 18.66 14.34 3.55
N ASP A 106 18.21 15.55 3.83
CA ASP A 106 18.97 16.76 3.54
C ASP A 106 20.22 16.86 4.42
N ASN A 107 20.13 16.42 5.68
CA ASN A 107 21.28 16.31 6.59
C ASN A 107 22.30 15.28 6.10
N ILE A 108 21.85 14.08 5.68
CA ILE A 108 22.73 13.05 5.12
C ILE A 108 23.42 13.55 3.86
N LYS A 109 22.68 14.24 2.99
CA LYS A 109 23.24 14.81 1.76
C LYS A 109 24.33 15.85 2.06
N ARG A 110 24.04 16.79 2.96
CA ARG A 110 25.04 17.79 3.40
C ARG A 110 26.28 17.16 4.01
N PHE A 111 26.09 16.12 4.83
CA PHE A 111 27.20 15.38 5.41
C PHE A 111 28.05 14.69 4.33
N ALA A 112 27.41 14.01 3.37
CA ALA A 112 28.09 13.36 2.26
C ALA A 112 28.86 14.36 1.39
N ASP A 113 28.24 15.50 1.06
CA ASP A 113 28.88 16.59 0.31
C ASP A 113 30.14 17.09 1.05
N GLY A 114 30.07 17.25 2.38
CA GLY A 114 31.21 17.64 3.21
C GLY A 114 32.34 16.58 3.21
N VAL A 115 31.99 15.30 3.33
CA VAL A 115 32.96 14.20 3.26
C VAL A 115 33.66 14.15 1.90
N ILE A 116 32.91 14.33 0.80
CA ILE A 116 33.48 14.37 -0.55
C ILE A 116 34.44 15.55 -0.68
N GLN A 117 34.06 16.73 -0.17
CA GLN A 117 34.91 17.91 -0.21
C GLN A 117 36.23 17.70 0.55
N GLU A 118 36.18 17.15 1.77
CA GLU A 118 37.39 16.87 2.56
C GLU A 118 38.25 15.78 1.91
N ASN A 119 37.64 14.71 1.39
CA ASN A 119 38.37 13.68 0.65
C ASN A 119 39.06 14.24 -0.60
N ALA A 120 38.39 15.12 -1.34
CA ALA A 120 38.99 15.76 -2.52
C ALA A 120 40.20 16.61 -2.14
N LYS A 121 40.12 17.40 -1.07
CA LYS A 121 41.26 18.17 -0.54
C LYS A 121 42.41 17.26 -0.13
N LEU A 122 42.11 16.18 0.59
CA LEU A 122 43.12 15.23 1.05
C LEU A 122 43.80 14.53 -0.12
N HIS A 123 43.05 14.09 -1.12
CA HIS A 123 43.59 13.47 -2.33
C HIS A 123 44.50 14.42 -3.09
N PHE A 124 44.11 15.70 -3.21
CA PHE A 124 44.95 16.71 -3.85
C PHE A 124 46.26 16.91 -3.09
N SER A 125 46.20 17.11 -1.77
CA SER A 125 47.41 17.29 -0.95
C SER A 125 48.32 16.05 -0.96
N LEU A 126 47.75 14.85 -0.93
CA LEU A 126 48.50 13.61 -1.06
C LEU A 126 49.20 13.53 -2.42
N HIS A 127 48.51 13.91 -3.50
CA HIS A 127 49.10 13.92 -4.83
C HIS A 127 50.29 14.88 -4.92
N GLU A 128 50.16 16.10 -4.39
CA GLU A 128 51.26 17.07 -4.33
C GLU A 128 52.46 16.52 -3.55
N ALA A 129 52.21 15.89 -2.40
CA ALA A 129 53.25 15.27 -1.59
C ALA A 129 53.98 14.13 -2.35
N LEU A 130 53.24 13.30 -3.08
CA LEU A 130 53.82 12.23 -3.90
C LEU A 130 54.71 12.77 -5.02
N ILE A 131 54.27 13.85 -5.70
CA ILE A 131 55.09 14.51 -6.73
C ILE A 131 56.38 15.05 -6.12
N ALA A 132 56.30 15.70 -4.96
CA ALA A 132 57.46 16.25 -4.27
C ALA A 132 58.45 15.14 -3.86
N ILE A 133 57.95 14.01 -3.35
CA ILE A 133 58.77 12.83 -3.03
C ILE A 133 59.47 12.31 -4.29
N GLU A 134 58.74 12.16 -5.40
CA GLU A 134 59.31 11.67 -6.66
C GLU A 134 60.44 12.59 -7.19
N GLN A 135 60.26 13.91 -7.06
CA GLN A 135 61.28 14.89 -7.43
C GLN A 135 62.55 14.74 -6.57
N LEU A 136 62.38 14.65 -5.24
CA LEU A 136 63.49 14.47 -4.31
C LEU A 136 64.22 13.13 -4.54
N GLU A 137 63.50 12.05 -4.84
CA GLU A 137 64.08 10.76 -5.20
C GLU A 137 64.94 10.85 -6.47
N LYS A 138 64.47 11.58 -7.49
CA LYS A 138 65.24 11.84 -8.72
C LYS A 138 66.51 12.63 -8.41
N GLU A 139 66.44 13.69 -7.63
CA GLU A 139 67.61 14.49 -7.22
C GLU A 139 68.62 13.67 -6.40
N LEU A 140 68.15 12.85 -5.45
CA LEU A 140 69.00 11.94 -4.70
C LEU A 140 69.70 10.92 -5.60
N SER A 141 68.99 10.38 -6.60
CA SER A 141 69.58 9.45 -7.56
C SER A 141 70.69 10.12 -8.39
N ALA A 142 70.46 11.35 -8.86
CA ALA A 142 71.43 12.12 -9.63
C ALA A 142 72.69 12.45 -8.80
N THR A 143 72.51 12.92 -7.56
CA THR A 143 73.63 13.26 -6.67
C THR A 143 74.43 12.04 -6.21
N LYS A 144 73.79 10.88 -6.08
CA LYS A 144 74.49 9.62 -5.77
C LYS A 144 75.42 9.19 -6.90
N ILE A 145 75.00 9.37 -8.15
CA ILE A 145 75.79 9.03 -9.35
C ILE A 145 76.99 9.96 -9.48
N THR A 146 76.82 11.28 -9.27
CA THR A 146 77.92 12.25 -9.38
C THR A 146 78.99 12.04 -8.31
N LYS A 147 78.60 11.78 -7.06
CA LYS A 147 79.55 11.50 -5.97
C LYS A 147 80.38 10.22 -6.16
N ILE A 148 79.86 9.22 -6.88
CA ILE A 148 80.64 8.01 -7.22
C ILE A 148 81.67 8.34 -8.31
N SER A 149 81.29 9.13 -9.33
CA SER A 149 82.19 9.59 -10.39
C SER A 149 83.33 10.47 -9.86
N GLU A 150 83.04 11.37 -8.91
CA GLU A 150 84.03 12.24 -8.27
C GLU A 150 85.02 11.49 -7.36
N ARG A 151 84.64 10.33 -6.81
CA ARG A 151 85.52 9.47 -5.99
C ARG A 151 86.45 8.57 -6.80
N GLN A 152 86.21 8.43 -8.11
CA GLN A 152 86.99 7.55 -8.99
C GLN A 152 88.07 8.30 -9.82
N LYS A 153 88.21 9.61 -9.63
CA LYS A 153 89.32 10.42 -10.14
C LYS A 153 90.32 10.70 -9.02
#